data_AF-A0A1I0NDH2-F1
#
_entry.id   AF-A0A1I0NDH2-F1
#
_cell.length_a   1.000
_cell.length_b   1.000
_cell.length_c   1.000
_cell.angle_alpha   90.00
_cell.angle_beta   90.00
_cell.angle_gamma   90.00
#
_symmetry.space_group_name_H-M   'P 1'
#
loop_
_entity.id
_entity.type
_entity.pdbx_description
1 polymer ?
#
loop_
_entity_poly.entity_id
_entity_poly.type
_entity_poly.pdbx_seq_one_letter_code
_entity_poly.pdbx_strand_id
1 'polypeptide(L)'
;MVTASSLNRNRIGLFILIAGAILSVSWWLMNATQFSADRSALAVGSSLDIAILIPLFYFLLIRKTEIPKITLLPITVLSLIIAYQIIPTENHSTLGYIELALFPIEIGVIGYLIYSVRKIVKGMGAKDHSLRDFPEALKSLLLEKNTKPLLANVVSSEASLFYYTFTGWRKPKALAQNEFSSTKSSNYGLIFGFILFILPVETVVLHILLNSFSPILAWVLTGISIYSLFFVFGDRNAMRHRPSSVETNGLQLKTGIRWSVFVPFDQVSQIEYREGDSSEEKFVNLSPFGAGNVVITMKDPIEVNGIYGLKKTTDKLVLSIDQLEEFKAQLSNALN
;
A
#
# COMPACT_ATOMS: atom_id res chain seq x y z
N MET A 1 24.22 -1.52 -28.70
CA MET A 1 23.38 -0.70 -27.82
C MET A 1 23.06 -1.49 -26.57
N VAL A 2 23.63 -1.12 -25.41
CA VAL A 2 23.30 -1.73 -24.12
C VAL A 2 21.95 -1.16 -23.69
N THR A 3 20.90 -1.99 -23.66
CA THR A 3 19.56 -1.54 -23.26
C THR A 3 19.59 -1.10 -21.79
N ALA A 4 18.80 -0.08 -21.42
CA ALA A 4 18.77 0.46 -20.05
C ALA A 4 18.51 -0.63 -18.97
N SER A 5 17.81 -1.72 -19.33
CA SER A 5 17.60 -2.87 -18.45
C SER A 5 18.88 -3.66 -18.15
N SER A 6 19.72 -3.89 -19.16
CA SER A 6 21.01 -4.58 -18.99
C SER A 6 22.02 -3.74 -18.20
N LEU A 7 21.98 -2.42 -18.35
CA LEU A 7 22.83 -1.49 -17.59
C LEU A 7 22.45 -1.48 -16.09
N ASN A 8 21.15 -1.50 -15.78
CA ASN A 8 20.65 -1.60 -14.40
C ASN A 8 21.01 -2.94 -13.75
N ARG A 9 20.94 -4.05 -14.50
CA ARG A 9 21.32 -5.38 -14.00
C ARG A 9 22.79 -5.44 -13.58
N ASN A 10 23.69 -4.86 -14.39
CA ASN A 10 25.12 -4.85 -14.08
C ASN A 10 25.45 -3.98 -12.86
N ARG A 11 24.74 -2.84 -12.67
CA ARG A 11 24.90 -1.99 -11.49
C ARG A 11 24.41 -2.67 -10.21
N ILE A 12 23.30 -3.39 -10.26
CA ILE A 12 22.79 -4.17 -9.12
C ILE A 12 23.77 -5.31 -8.78
N GLY A 13 24.31 -6.01 -9.80
CA GLY A 13 25.36 -7.02 -9.57
C GLY A 13 26.61 -6.43 -8.90
N LEU A 14 27.06 -5.27 -9.35
CA LEU A 14 28.19 -4.55 -8.73
C LEU A 14 27.89 -4.13 -7.28
N PHE A 15 26.67 -3.66 -7.01
CA PHE A 15 26.23 -3.34 -5.65
C PHE A 15 26.31 -4.57 -4.74
N ILE A 16 25.74 -5.70 -5.17
CA ILE A 16 25.72 -6.94 -4.38
C ILE A 16 27.14 -7.41 -4.07
N LEU A 17 28.05 -7.35 -5.07
CA LEU A 17 29.44 -7.74 -4.88
C LEU A 17 30.14 -6.86 -3.83
N ILE A 18 30.00 -5.54 -3.93
CA ILE A 18 30.67 -4.60 -3.02
C ILE A 18 30.07 -4.66 -1.61
N ALA A 19 28.73 -4.70 -1.50
CA ALA A 19 28.07 -4.88 -0.22
C ALA A 19 28.47 -6.21 0.43
N GLY A 20 28.49 -7.30 -0.34
CA GLY A 20 28.94 -8.61 0.14
C GLY A 20 30.38 -8.62 0.63
N ALA A 21 31.29 -7.91 -0.07
CA ALA A 21 32.68 -7.76 0.37
C ALA A 21 32.78 -6.99 1.69
N ILE A 22 32.09 -5.85 1.83
CA ILE A 22 32.08 -5.04 3.06
C ILE A 22 31.53 -5.86 4.25
N LEU A 23 30.43 -6.58 4.04
CA LEU A 23 29.83 -7.44 5.06
C LEU A 23 30.78 -8.57 5.48
N SER A 24 31.44 -9.22 4.52
CA SER A 24 32.37 -10.32 4.79
C SER A 24 33.58 -9.86 5.59
N VAL A 25 34.16 -8.70 5.21
CA VAL A 25 35.29 -8.10 5.93
C VAL A 25 34.88 -7.69 7.33
N SER A 26 33.73 -7.03 7.48
CA SER A 26 33.23 -6.60 8.80
C SER A 26 32.95 -7.80 9.70
N TRP A 27 32.35 -8.85 9.18
CA TRP A 27 32.13 -10.10 9.93
C TRP A 27 33.44 -10.75 10.36
N TRP A 28 34.43 -10.82 9.46
CA TRP A 28 35.75 -11.36 9.79
C TRP A 28 36.46 -10.54 10.87
N LEU A 29 36.46 -9.20 10.75
CA LEU A 29 37.08 -8.30 11.75
C LEU A 29 36.46 -8.46 13.14
N MET A 30 35.14 -8.68 13.23
CA MET A 30 34.46 -8.87 14.52
C MET A 30 34.78 -10.23 15.17
N ASN A 31 34.99 -11.27 14.38
CA ASN A 31 35.19 -12.64 14.87
C ASN A 31 36.66 -13.08 14.98
N ALA A 32 37.57 -12.40 14.29
CA ALA A 32 38.99 -12.70 14.33
C ALA A 32 39.60 -12.42 15.72
N THR A 33 40.36 -13.38 16.24
CA THR A 33 40.97 -13.30 17.58
C THR A 33 42.14 -12.32 17.63
N GLN A 34 42.79 -12.07 16.49
CA GLN A 34 43.94 -11.15 16.37
C GLN A 34 43.58 -9.70 16.70
N PHE A 35 42.30 -9.31 16.57
CA PHE A 35 41.83 -7.93 16.75
C PHE A 35 41.07 -7.71 18.06
N SER A 36 41.24 -8.60 19.03
CA SER A 36 40.53 -8.52 20.31
C SER A 36 40.81 -7.24 21.10
N ALA A 37 42.03 -6.69 21.02
CA ALA A 37 42.41 -5.46 21.72
C ALA A 37 41.76 -4.18 21.14
N ASP A 38 41.59 -4.13 19.81
CA ASP A 38 41.07 -2.96 19.09
C ASP A 38 39.60 -3.11 18.63
N ARG A 39 38.90 -4.13 19.16
CA ARG A 39 37.57 -4.53 18.69
C ARG A 39 36.53 -3.41 18.78
N SER A 40 36.64 -2.51 19.76
CA SER A 40 35.74 -1.36 19.90
C SER A 40 35.92 -0.34 18.77
N ALA A 41 37.16 0.01 18.42
CA ALA A 41 37.47 0.92 17.32
C ALA A 41 37.05 0.33 15.96
N LEU A 42 37.30 -0.98 15.76
CA LEU A 42 36.86 -1.69 14.56
C LEU A 42 35.34 -1.78 14.49
N ALA A 43 34.64 -1.93 15.61
CA ALA A 43 33.18 -1.95 15.65
C ALA A 43 32.60 -0.60 15.20
N VAL A 44 33.21 0.53 15.55
CA VAL A 44 32.82 1.86 15.03
C VAL A 44 33.00 1.92 13.52
N GLY A 45 34.16 1.50 13.00
CA GLY A 45 34.43 1.47 11.56
C GLY A 45 33.44 0.61 10.80
N SER A 46 33.25 -0.64 11.23
CA SER A 46 32.28 -1.57 10.64
C SER A 46 30.83 -1.06 10.75
N SER A 47 30.47 -0.34 11.84
CA SER A 47 29.15 0.30 11.95
C SER A 47 28.92 1.30 10.82
N LEU A 48 29.90 2.16 10.56
CA LEU A 48 29.81 3.18 9.52
C LEU A 48 29.82 2.56 8.11
N ASP A 49 30.67 1.56 7.89
CA ASP A 49 30.76 0.87 6.60
C ASP A 49 29.43 0.18 6.25
N ILE A 50 28.85 -0.54 7.21
CA ILE A 50 27.59 -1.25 6.96
C ILE A 50 26.43 -0.25 6.90
N ALA A 51 26.23 0.56 7.94
CA ALA A 51 25.01 1.36 8.07
C ALA A 51 24.97 2.61 7.18
N ILE A 52 26.13 3.13 6.74
CA ILE A 52 26.21 4.37 5.95
C ILE A 52 26.81 4.10 4.57
N LEU A 53 27.97 3.44 4.49
CA LEU A 53 28.69 3.30 3.22
C LEU A 53 27.92 2.40 2.22
N ILE A 54 27.32 1.30 2.67
CA ILE A 54 26.49 0.44 1.80
C ILE A 54 25.29 1.21 1.22
N PRO A 55 24.43 1.89 2.01
CA PRO A 55 23.35 2.71 1.47
C PRO A 55 23.85 3.86 0.58
N LEU A 56 24.94 4.53 0.95
CA LEU A 56 25.53 5.60 0.14
C LEU A 56 25.99 5.07 -1.23
N PHE A 57 26.65 3.92 -1.24
CA PHE A 57 27.10 3.29 -2.47
C PHE A 57 25.92 2.87 -3.35
N TYR A 58 24.86 2.31 -2.76
CA TYR A 58 23.61 2.03 -3.45
C TYR A 58 23.03 3.31 -4.09
N PHE A 59 22.92 4.39 -3.31
CA PHE A 59 22.44 5.69 -3.81
C PHE A 59 23.26 6.18 -5.01
N LEU A 60 24.59 6.12 -4.93
CA LEU A 60 25.48 6.57 -6.00
C LEU A 60 25.29 5.78 -7.30
N LEU A 61 24.96 4.48 -7.21
CA LEU A 61 24.68 3.65 -8.38
C LEU A 61 23.32 3.95 -9.02
N ILE A 62 22.30 4.25 -8.21
CA ILE A 62 20.94 4.53 -8.69
C ILE A 62 20.67 5.99 -9.06
N ARG A 63 21.51 6.96 -8.63
CA ARG A 63 21.22 8.40 -8.78
C ARG A 63 21.01 8.91 -10.22
N LYS A 64 21.49 8.16 -11.22
CA LYS A 64 21.33 8.46 -12.66
C LYS A 64 20.58 7.33 -13.38
N THR A 65 19.67 6.64 -12.70
CA THR A 65 18.85 5.58 -13.28
C THR A 65 17.37 5.87 -13.05
N GLU A 66 16.52 5.09 -13.73
CA GLU A 66 15.07 5.07 -13.53
C GLU A 66 14.64 4.37 -12.23
N ILE A 67 15.60 3.88 -11.42
CA ILE A 67 15.28 3.23 -10.16
C ILE A 67 14.80 4.30 -9.17
N PRO A 68 13.59 4.16 -8.60
CA PRO A 68 13.07 5.14 -7.66
C PRO A 68 14.00 5.32 -6.46
N LYS A 69 14.39 6.56 -6.13
CA LYS A 69 15.27 6.84 -4.98
C LYS A 69 14.71 6.36 -3.64
N ILE A 70 13.40 6.13 -3.55
CA ILE A 70 12.73 5.56 -2.37
C ILE A 70 13.22 4.14 -2.05
N THR A 71 13.79 3.41 -3.01
CA THR A 71 14.41 2.09 -2.74
C THR A 71 15.66 2.18 -1.86
N LEU A 72 16.21 3.38 -1.65
CA LEU A 72 17.30 3.59 -0.68
C LEU A 72 16.85 3.29 0.76
N LEU A 73 15.59 3.56 1.09
CA LEU A 73 15.05 3.36 2.43
C LEU A 73 15.13 1.89 2.88
N PRO A 74 14.58 0.90 2.14
CA PRO A 74 14.70 -0.50 2.53
C PRO A 74 16.15 -1.00 2.56
N ILE A 75 17.04 -0.48 1.70
CA ILE A 75 18.48 -0.82 1.75
C ILE A 75 19.13 -0.29 3.03
N THR A 76 18.79 0.93 3.46
CA THR A 76 19.30 1.53 4.70
C THR A 76 18.85 0.74 5.92
N VAL A 77 17.56 0.40 5.98
CA VAL A 77 16.99 -0.43 7.05
C VAL A 77 17.65 -1.81 7.08
N LEU A 78 17.77 -2.49 5.93
CA LEU A 78 18.43 -3.80 5.85
C LEU A 78 19.90 -3.74 6.28
N SER A 79 20.61 -2.67 5.92
CA SER A 79 22.00 -2.50 6.31
C SER A 79 22.15 -2.32 7.82
N LEU A 80 21.30 -1.51 8.46
CA LEU A 80 21.27 -1.39 9.93
C LEU A 80 20.95 -2.71 10.63
N ILE A 81 19.97 -3.45 10.11
CA ILE A 81 19.61 -4.78 10.61
C ILE A 81 20.84 -5.71 10.62
N ILE A 82 21.58 -5.76 9.52
CA ILE A 82 22.77 -6.60 9.40
C ILE A 82 23.89 -6.09 10.32
N ALA A 83 24.03 -4.78 10.47
CA ALA A 83 25.03 -4.19 11.37
C ALA A 83 24.81 -4.62 12.83
N TYR A 84 23.57 -4.58 13.32
CA TYR A 84 23.21 -5.04 14.67
C TYR A 84 23.46 -6.54 14.90
N GLN A 85 23.43 -7.36 13.84
CA GLN A 85 23.75 -8.79 13.92
C GLN A 85 25.25 -9.08 13.92
N ILE A 86 26.05 -8.29 13.19
CA ILE A 86 27.49 -8.51 13.06
C ILE A 86 28.26 -7.91 14.25
N ILE A 87 27.82 -6.76 14.77
CA ILE A 87 28.56 -6.01 15.78
C ILE A 87 28.19 -6.52 17.19
N PRO A 88 29.18 -6.74 18.08
CA PRO A 88 28.92 -7.12 19.46
C PRO A 88 28.08 -6.08 20.22
N THR A 89 27.18 -6.55 21.08
CA THR A 89 26.22 -5.71 21.83
C THR A 89 26.87 -4.60 22.65
N GLU A 90 28.08 -4.82 23.17
CA GLU A 90 28.88 -3.84 23.90
C GLU A 90 29.19 -2.57 23.10
N ASN A 91 29.20 -2.67 21.76
CA ASN A 91 29.57 -1.57 20.86
C ASN A 91 28.37 -1.02 20.05
N HIS A 92 27.14 -1.33 20.45
CA HIS A 92 25.93 -0.88 19.76
C HIS A 92 25.65 0.62 19.90
N SER A 93 26.38 1.35 20.75
CA SER A 93 26.19 2.80 20.93
C SER A 93 26.29 3.59 19.62
N THR A 94 27.24 3.23 18.75
CA THR A 94 27.41 3.87 17.43
C THR A 94 26.21 3.64 16.52
N LEU A 95 25.68 2.41 16.50
CA LEU A 95 24.48 2.08 15.74
C LEU A 95 23.25 2.84 16.27
N GLY A 96 23.12 2.97 17.59
CA GLY A 96 22.06 3.77 18.22
C GLY A 96 22.11 5.24 17.83
N TYR A 97 23.30 5.85 17.72
CA TYR A 97 23.42 7.23 17.23
C TYR A 97 23.05 7.36 15.75
N ILE A 98 23.41 6.38 14.91
CA ILE A 98 23.04 6.35 13.49
C ILE A 98 21.52 6.22 13.34
N GLU A 99 20.91 5.30 14.10
CA GLU A 99 19.46 5.10 14.14
C GLU A 99 18.73 6.39 14.55
N LEU A 100 19.19 7.05 15.62
CA LEU A 100 18.65 8.34 16.05
C LEU A 100 18.77 9.42 14.97
N ALA A 101 19.88 9.43 14.21
CA ALA A 101 20.10 10.38 13.12
C ALA A 101 19.23 10.09 11.88
N LEU A 102 18.73 8.87 11.71
CA LEU A 102 17.80 8.51 10.63
C LEU A 102 16.35 8.89 10.94
N PHE A 103 15.96 8.96 12.21
CA PHE A 103 14.59 9.30 12.60
C PHE A 103 14.03 10.60 11.96
N PRO A 104 14.78 11.73 11.91
CA PRO A 104 14.33 12.93 11.19
C PRO A 104 14.16 12.71 9.69
N ILE A 105 14.98 11.84 9.08
CA ILE A 105 14.90 11.50 7.64
C ILE A 105 13.61 10.73 7.37
N GLU A 106 13.25 9.78 8.21
CA GLU A 106 11.99 9.03 8.08
C GLU A 106 10.77 9.96 8.17
N ILE A 107 10.74 10.87 9.15
CA ILE A 107 9.71 11.91 9.26
C ILE A 107 9.70 12.79 7.99
N GLY A 108 10.88 13.17 7.49
CA GLY A 108 11.03 13.94 6.26
C GLY A 108 10.46 13.23 5.03
N VAL A 109 10.65 11.91 4.91
CA VAL A 109 10.07 11.09 3.84
C VAL A 109 8.55 11.05 3.94
N ILE A 110 7.98 10.83 5.12
CA ILE A 110 6.52 10.86 5.34
C ILE A 110 5.98 12.26 4.99
N GLY A 111 6.64 13.32 5.45
CA GLY A 111 6.29 14.71 5.12
C GLY A 111 6.36 14.99 3.61
N TYR A 112 7.39 14.48 2.93
CA TYR A 112 7.54 14.58 1.49
C TYR A 112 6.46 13.80 0.72
N LEU A 113 6.07 12.61 1.19
CA LEU A 113 4.97 11.84 0.62
C LEU A 113 3.65 12.62 0.74
N ILE A 114 3.36 13.17 1.92
CA ILE A 114 2.18 14.03 2.16
C ILE A 114 2.22 15.25 1.24
N TYR A 115 3.37 15.92 1.14
CA TYR A 115 3.56 17.06 0.25
C TYR A 115 3.35 16.70 -1.22
N SER A 116 3.93 15.59 -1.68
CA SER A 116 3.83 15.10 -3.06
C SER A 116 2.39 14.76 -3.42
N VAL A 117 1.68 14.06 -2.54
CA VAL A 117 0.25 13.79 -2.70
C VAL A 117 -0.54 15.09 -2.78
N ARG A 118 -0.32 16.04 -1.86
CA ARG A 118 -0.99 17.35 -1.89
C ARG A 118 -0.70 18.13 -3.17
N LYS A 119 0.53 18.06 -3.68
CA LYS A 119 0.94 18.70 -4.93
C LYS A 119 0.24 18.09 -6.14
N ILE A 120 0.19 16.75 -6.22
CA ILE A 120 -0.56 16.02 -7.26
C ILE A 120 -2.02 16.46 -7.23
N VAL A 121 -2.63 16.46 -6.04
CA VAL A 121 -4.04 16.82 -5.86
C VAL A 121 -4.32 18.27 -6.28
N LYS A 122 -3.44 19.22 -5.92
CA LYS A 122 -3.56 20.61 -6.38
C LYS A 122 -3.37 20.74 -7.90
N GLY A 123 -2.48 19.93 -8.48
CA GLY A 123 -2.17 19.94 -9.90
C GLY A 123 -3.29 19.38 -10.79
N MET A 124 -4.16 18.53 -10.26
CA MET A 124 -5.32 17.99 -11.00
C MET A 124 -6.48 19.00 -11.18
N GLY A 125 -6.33 20.24 -10.69
CA GLY A 125 -7.32 21.31 -10.85
C GLY A 125 -8.61 21.10 -10.07
N ALA A 126 -9.34 22.19 -9.79
CA ALA A 126 -10.59 22.15 -9.03
C ALA A 126 -11.77 21.52 -9.81
N LYS A 127 -11.62 21.29 -11.12
CA LYS A 127 -12.74 20.97 -12.02
C LYS A 127 -12.92 19.49 -12.35
N ASP A 128 -11.91 18.62 -12.31
CA ASP A 128 -12.07 17.30 -12.96
C ASP A 128 -11.86 16.03 -12.13
N HIS A 129 -11.23 16.03 -10.96
CA HIS A 129 -11.07 14.76 -10.21
C HIS A 129 -11.40 14.93 -8.73
N SER A 130 -12.67 14.66 -8.42
CA SER A 130 -13.17 14.62 -7.05
C SER A 130 -12.53 13.45 -6.29
N LEU A 131 -12.66 13.45 -4.96
CA LEU A 131 -12.37 12.29 -4.11
C LEU A 131 -13.09 10.98 -4.55
N ARG A 132 -13.93 10.99 -5.59
CA ARG A 132 -14.62 9.81 -6.13
C ARG A 132 -13.71 8.93 -7.02
N ASP A 133 -12.83 9.55 -7.81
CA ASP A 133 -12.14 8.88 -8.93
C ASP A 133 -10.61 9.03 -8.89
N PHE A 134 -10.07 9.47 -7.75
CA PHE A 134 -8.64 9.71 -7.60
C PHE A 134 -7.74 8.52 -8.02
N PRO A 135 -8.04 7.26 -7.66
CA PRO A 135 -7.20 6.12 -8.05
C PRO A 135 -7.13 5.94 -9.57
N GLU A 136 -8.28 5.98 -10.24
CA GLU A 136 -8.39 5.82 -11.69
C GLU A 136 -7.73 6.98 -12.42
N ALA A 137 -7.99 8.22 -11.99
CA ALA A 137 -7.40 9.42 -12.58
C ALA A 137 -5.87 9.46 -12.42
N LEU A 138 -5.35 9.10 -11.25
CA LEU A 138 -3.90 9.05 -11.05
C LEU A 138 -3.27 7.95 -11.90
N LYS A 139 -3.91 6.78 -12.00
CA LYS A 139 -3.44 5.69 -12.84
C LYS A 139 -3.41 6.09 -14.33
N SER A 140 -4.47 6.71 -14.86
CA SER A 140 -4.50 7.16 -16.26
C SER A 140 -3.40 8.17 -16.55
N LEU A 141 -3.23 9.18 -15.68
CA LEU A 141 -2.16 10.18 -15.82
C LEU A 141 -0.76 9.57 -15.80
N LEU A 142 -0.52 8.54 -14.98
CA LEU A 142 0.76 7.83 -14.95
C LEU A 142 1.01 7.06 -16.24
N LEU A 143 -0.02 6.38 -16.78
CA LEU A 143 0.06 5.66 -18.04
C LEU A 143 0.27 6.60 -19.24
N GLU A 144 -0.42 7.74 -19.29
CA GLU A 144 -0.24 8.78 -20.31
C GLU A 144 1.20 9.34 -20.31
N LYS A 145 1.81 9.43 -19.14
CA LYS A 145 3.24 9.80 -18.98
C LYS A 145 4.21 8.65 -19.27
N ASN A 146 3.75 7.59 -19.92
CA ASN A 146 4.54 6.43 -20.32
C ASN A 146 5.16 5.67 -19.12
N THR A 147 4.55 5.76 -17.94
CA THR A 147 4.94 4.94 -16.77
C THR A 147 4.56 3.50 -17.04
N LYS A 148 5.45 2.55 -16.72
CA LYS A 148 5.18 1.12 -16.89
C LYS A 148 3.89 0.71 -16.14
N PRO A 149 3.02 -0.14 -16.71
CA PRO A 149 1.73 -0.48 -16.10
C PRO A 149 1.82 -0.99 -14.65
N LEU A 150 2.80 -1.84 -14.34
CA LEU A 150 3.02 -2.33 -12.98
C LEU A 150 3.33 -1.19 -12.00
N LEU A 151 4.20 -0.25 -12.40
CA LEU A 151 4.54 0.91 -11.58
C LEU A 151 3.34 1.85 -11.44
N ALA A 152 2.58 2.06 -12.51
CA ALA A 152 1.37 2.88 -12.46
C ALA A 152 0.34 2.30 -11.48
N ASN A 153 0.15 0.97 -11.48
CA ASN A 153 -0.74 0.29 -10.53
C ASN A 153 -0.27 0.43 -9.08
N VAL A 154 1.03 0.25 -8.81
CA VAL A 154 1.58 0.37 -7.45
C VAL A 154 1.50 1.80 -6.95
N VAL A 155 1.98 2.76 -7.74
CA VAL A 155 1.99 4.18 -7.36
C VAL A 155 0.58 4.72 -7.17
N SER A 156 -0.36 4.39 -8.07
CA SER A 156 -1.76 4.82 -7.91
C SER A 156 -2.40 4.25 -6.65
N SER A 157 -2.12 2.98 -6.31
CA SER A 157 -2.66 2.34 -5.11
C SER A 157 -2.09 2.96 -3.82
N GLU A 158 -0.77 3.08 -3.72
CA GLU A 158 -0.09 3.68 -2.55
C GLU A 158 -0.44 5.16 -2.38
N ALA A 159 -0.43 5.93 -3.47
CA ALA A 159 -0.80 7.34 -3.40
C ALA A 159 -2.28 7.51 -3.02
N SER A 160 -3.18 6.65 -3.51
CA SER A 160 -4.59 6.67 -3.14
C SER A 160 -4.78 6.35 -1.66
N LEU A 161 -4.09 5.32 -1.16
CA LEU A 161 -4.09 4.97 0.25
C LEU A 161 -3.76 6.19 1.13
N PHE A 162 -2.60 6.82 0.91
CA PHE A 162 -2.21 7.99 1.71
C PHE A 162 -3.10 9.20 1.45
N TYR A 163 -3.57 9.40 0.21
CA TYR A 163 -4.48 10.48 -0.12
C TYR A 163 -5.79 10.40 0.69
N TYR A 164 -6.47 9.25 0.69
CA TYR A 164 -7.69 9.07 1.46
C TYR A 164 -7.43 9.06 2.97
N THR A 165 -6.30 8.51 3.40
CA THR A 165 -5.90 8.54 4.81
C THR A 165 -5.79 9.98 5.33
N PHE A 166 -5.13 10.88 4.61
CA PHE A 166 -4.88 12.24 5.12
C PHE A 166 -5.95 13.26 4.75
N THR A 167 -6.68 13.07 3.66
CA THR A 167 -7.62 14.09 3.14
C THR A 167 -9.09 13.67 3.20
N GLY A 168 -9.38 12.37 3.34
CA GLY A 168 -10.74 11.84 3.36
C GLY A 168 -11.50 12.04 4.68
N TRP A 169 -10.97 12.84 5.61
CA TRP A 169 -11.68 13.29 6.80
C TRP A 169 -12.73 14.37 6.50
N ARG A 170 -12.64 15.00 5.33
CA ARG A 170 -13.61 15.99 4.86
C ARG A 170 -15.01 15.39 4.75
N LYS A 171 -16.03 16.24 4.81
CA LYS A 171 -17.41 15.81 4.54
C LYS A 171 -17.50 15.35 3.07
N PRO A 172 -17.99 14.14 2.79
CA PRO A 172 -18.25 13.71 1.42
C PRO A 172 -19.23 14.65 0.74
N LYS A 173 -19.12 14.76 -0.60
CA LYS A 173 -20.14 15.42 -1.41
C LYS A 173 -21.46 14.67 -1.28
N ALA A 174 -22.58 15.39 -1.35
CA ALA A 174 -23.90 14.77 -1.41
C ALA A 174 -23.96 13.79 -2.60
N LEU A 175 -24.64 12.67 -2.40
CA LEU A 175 -24.86 11.68 -3.46
C LEU A 175 -25.76 12.31 -4.53
N ALA A 176 -25.41 12.11 -5.79
CA ALA A 176 -26.32 12.36 -6.90
C ALA A 176 -27.47 11.35 -6.86
N GLN A 177 -28.54 11.61 -7.62
CA GLN A 177 -29.70 10.70 -7.65
C GLN A 177 -29.30 9.29 -8.05
N ASN A 178 -28.33 9.14 -8.96
CA ASN A 178 -27.88 7.85 -9.46
C ASN A 178 -26.72 7.23 -8.67
N GLU A 179 -26.35 7.80 -7.53
CA GLU A 179 -25.22 7.34 -6.70
C GLU A 179 -25.69 6.72 -5.39
N PHE A 180 -25.06 5.61 -5.02
CA PHE A 180 -25.44 4.80 -3.88
C PHE A 180 -24.22 4.52 -3.00
N SER A 181 -24.38 4.73 -1.69
CA SER A 181 -23.36 4.39 -0.71
C SER A 181 -23.49 2.94 -0.25
N SER A 182 -22.36 2.36 0.17
CA SER A 182 -22.24 1.01 0.72
C SER A 182 -21.73 1.01 2.17
N THR A 183 -21.70 2.18 2.82
CA THR A 183 -20.98 2.37 4.09
C THR A 183 -21.80 1.93 5.30
N LYS A 184 -23.14 2.01 5.25
CA LYS A 184 -24.01 1.67 6.38
C LYS A 184 -24.46 0.21 6.36
N SER A 185 -24.74 -0.31 5.17
CA SER A 185 -25.19 -1.67 4.91
C SER A 185 -24.06 -2.70 4.99
N SER A 186 -22.80 -2.26 4.86
CA SER A 186 -21.65 -3.12 5.15
C SER A 186 -21.32 -3.15 6.65
N ASN A 187 -20.85 -4.28 7.15
CA ASN A 187 -20.33 -4.42 8.52
C ASN A 187 -18.97 -3.73 8.72
N TYR A 188 -18.51 -2.95 7.74
CA TYR A 188 -17.18 -2.34 7.77
C TYR A 188 -16.98 -1.39 8.95
N GLY A 189 -18.02 -0.65 9.36
CA GLY A 189 -17.94 0.25 10.50
C GLY A 189 -17.60 -0.46 11.82
N LEU A 190 -18.19 -1.64 12.04
CA LEU A 190 -17.93 -2.48 13.22
C LEU A 190 -16.50 -3.01 13.20
N ILE A 191 -16.08 -3.59 12.07
CA ILE A 191 -14.73 -4.15 11.91
C ILE A 191 -13.65 -3.09 11.98
N PHE A 192 -13.90 -1.92 11.41
CA PHE A 192 -13.02 -0.77 11.57
C PHE A 192 -12.82 -0.43 13.05
N GLY A 193 -13.91 -0.36 13.83
CA GLY A 193 -13.85 -0.06 15.26
C GLY A 193 -13.09 -1.13 16.04
N PHE A 194 -13.32 -2.41 15.71
CA PHE A 194 -12.62 -3.54 16.31
C PHE A 194 -11.12 -3.49 16.02
N ILE A 195 -10.72 -3.31 14.75
CA ILE A 195 -9.30 -3.20 14.36
C ILE A 195 -8.64 -2.01 15.06
N LEU A 196 -9.32 -0.84 15.12
CA LEU A 196 -8.77 0.35 15.76
C LEU A 196 -8.52 0.15 17.26
N PHE A 197 -9.31 -0.69 17.91
CA PHE A 197 -9.13 -1.02 19.32
C PHE A 197 -8.07 -2.10 19.54
N ILE A 198 -8.14 -3.22 18.83
CA ILE A 198 -7.30 -4.39 19.09
C ILE A 198 -5.88 -4.21 18.54
N LEU A 199 -5.73 -3.63 17.34
CA LEU A 199 -4.45 -3.59 16.64
C LEU A 199 -3.38 -2.84 17.42
N PRO A 200 -3.62 -1.64 18.02
CA PRO A 200 -2.60 -0.97 18.82
C PRO A 200 -2.15 -1.78 20.05
N VAL A 201 -3.10 -2.42 20.74
CA VAL A 201 -2.80 -3.27 21.91
C VAL A 201 -1.97 -4.47 21.48
N GLU A 202 -2.39 -5.16 20.43
CA GLU A 202 -1.67 -6.27 19.82
C GLU A 202 -0.27 -5.86 19.39
N THR A 203 -0.12 -4.73 18.70
CA THR A 203 1.18 -4.22 18.25
C THR A 203 2.13 -4.01 19.43
N VAL A 204 1.67 -3.39 20.52
CA VAL A 204 2.51 -3.16 21.71
C VAL A 204 2.91 -4.48 22.36
N VAL A 205 1.96 -5.39 22.56
CA VAL A 205 2.23 -6.70 23.17
C VAL A 205 3.19 -7.53 22.32
N LEU A 206 2.93 -7.63 21.01
CA LEU A 206 3.79 -8.36 20.09
C LEU A 206 5.17 -7.71 19.97
N HIS A 207 5.26 -6.38 19.98
CA HIS A 207 6.56 -5.70 19.95
C HIS A 207 7.40 -6.09 21.16
N ILE A 208 6.85 -5.99 22.38
CA ILE A 208 7.56 -6.36 23.62
C ILE A 208 7.96 -7.82 23.59
N LEU A 209 7.02 -8.71 23.24
CA LEU A 209 7.26 -10.15 23.17
C LEU A 209 8.36 -10.49 22.17
N LEU A 210 8.31 -9.92 20.96
CA LEU A 210 9.25 -10.23 19.91
C LEU A 210 10.60 -9.56 20.11
N ASN A 211 10.66 -8.42 20.82
CA ASN A 211 11.92 -7.71 21.05
C ASN A 211 12.91 -8.57 21.86
N SER A 212 12.42 -9.49 22.72
CA SER A 212 13.30 -10.44 23.42
C SER A 212 13.83 -11.57 22.53
N PHE A 213 13.16 -11.89 21.42
CA PHE A 213 13.61 -12.92 20.48
C PHE A 213 14.44 -12.34 19.32
N SER A 214 13.94 -11.23 18.74
CA SER A 214 14.55 -10.52 17.63
C SER A 214 14.02 -9.08 17.60
N PRO A 215 14.84 -8.08 18.00
CA PRO A 215 14.48 -6.67 17.91
C PRO A 215 14.08 -6.25 16.48
N ILE A 216 14.73 -6.85 15.49
CA ILE A 216 14.45 -6.62 14.07
C ILE A 216 13.02 -7.05 13.73
N LEU A 217 12.64 -8.28 14.13
CA LEU A 217 11.30 -8.80 13.87
C LEU A 217 10.23 -7.96 14.55
N ALA A 218 10.49 -7.50 15.78
CA ALA A 218 9.60 -6.61 16.52
C ALA A 218 9.34 -5.30 15.75
N TRP A 219 10.39 -4.64 15.27
CA TRP A 219 10.26 -3.41 14.49
C TRP A 219 9.61 -3.60 13.13
N VAL A 220 9.95 -4.68 12.41
CA VAL A 220 9.32 -5.01 11.12
C VAL A 220 7.80 -5.20 11.30
N LEU A 221 7.37 -5.98 12.29
CA LEU A 221 5.94 -6.21 12.54
C LEU A 221 5.24 -4.96 13.07
N THR A 222 5.95 -4.10 13.81
CA THR A 222 5.43 -2.79 14.21
C THR A 222 5.19 -1.90 13.00
N GLY A 223 6.14 -1.83 12.07
CA GLY A 223 5.99 -1.09 10.81
C GLY A 223 4.82 -1.59 9.96
N ILE A 224 4.67 -2.92 9.85
CA ILE A 224 3.51 -3.53 9.17
C ILE A 224 2.20 -3.14 9.86
N SER A 225 2.15 -3.16 11.18
CA SER A 225 0.95 -2.79 11.95
C SER A 225 0.58 -1.31 11.75
N ILE A 226 1.56 -0.41 11.74
CA ILE A 226 1.35 1.01 11.43
C ILE A 226 0.84 1.18 10.00
N TYR A 227 1.41 0.46 9.04
CA TYR A 227 0.92 0.47 7.66
C TYR A 227 -0.52 -0.04 7.56
N SER A 228 -0.89 -1.10 8.29
CA SER A 228 -2.25 -1.61 8.36
C SER A 228 -3.24 -0.58 8.90
N LEU A 229 -2.84 0.24 9.89
CA LEU A 229 -3.67 1.38 10.33
C LEU A 229 -3.91 2.37 9.20
N PHE A 230 -2.85 2.79 8.48
CA PHE A 230 -3.03 3.64 7.30
C PHE A 230 -3.99 3.01 6.29
N PHE A 231 -3.85 1.70 6.01
CA PHE A 231 -4.75 0.98 5.11
C PHE A 231 -6.21 1.07 5.54
N VAL A 232 -6.49 0.79 6.81
CA VAL A 232 -7.86 0.80 7.36
C VAL A 232 -8.45 2.20 7.38
N PHE A 233 -7.67 3.24 7.71
CA PHE A 233 -8.13 4.64 7.62
C PHE A 233 -8.37 5.08 6.17
N GLY A 234 -7.43 4.79 5.27
CA GLY A 234 -7.52 5.16 3.86
C GLY A 234 -8.70 4.48 3.17
N ASP A 235 -8.89 3.19 3.38
CA ASP A 235 -10.00 2.44 2.80
C ASP A 235 -11.36 2.87 3.37
N ARG A 236 -11.48 3.10 4.68
CA ARG A 236 -12.71 3.70 5.28
C ARG A 236 -13.06 5.02 4.62
N ASN A 237 -12.07 5.89 4.49
CA ASN A 237 -12.28 7.21 3.93
C ASN A 237 -12.59 7.16 2.43
N ALA A 238 -11.99 6.23 1.69
CA ALA A 238 -12.34 5.97 0.30
C ALA A 238 -13.78 5.47 0.17
N MET A 239 -14.24 4.54 1.02
CA MET A 239 -15.62 4.06 0.99
C MET A 239 -16.64 5.19 1.16
N ARG A 240 -16.34 6.16 2.03
CA ARG A 240 -17.19 7.34 2.24
C ARG A 240 -17.25 8.30 1.05
N HIS A 241 -16.21 8.29 0.21
CA HIS A 241 -16.05 9.25 -0.88
C HIS A 241 -16.29 8.65 -2.26
N ARG A 242 -16.37 7.33 -2.39
CA ARG A 242 -16.46 6.61 -3.68
C ARG A 242 -17.77 5.80 -3.74
N PRO A 243 -18.92 6.44 -3.98
CA PRO A 243 -20.17 5.73 -4.16
C PRO A 243 -20.13 4.89 -5.44
N SER A 244 -20.96 3.85 -5.49
CA SER A 244 -21.28 3.17 -6.75
C SER A 244 -22.39 3.93 -7.46
N SER A 245 -22.46 3.87 -8.78
CA SER A 245 -23.47 4.58 -9.56
C SER A 245 -24.16 3.70 -10.60
N VAL A 246 -25.43 4.03 -10.84
CA VAL A 246 -26.21 3.52 -11.96
C VAL A 246 -26.03 4.53 -13.10
N GLU A 247 -25.32 4.13 -14.15
CA GLU A 247 -25.09 4.95 -15.33
C GLU A 247 -26.06 4.54 -16.44
N THR A 248 -26.14 5.32 -17.52
CA THR A 248 -27.05 5.04 -18.65
C THR A 248 -26.78 3.68 -19.30
N ASN A 249 -25.53 3.20 -19.28
CA ASN A 249 -25.09 2.04 -20.07
C ASN A 249 -24.72 0.83 -19.17
N GLY A 250 -24.78 0.98 -17.86
CA GLY A 250 -24.33 -0.04 -16.91
C GLY A 250 -24.13 0.48 -15.50
N LEU A 251 -23.55 -0.37 -14.66
CA LEU A 251 -23.25 -0.08 -13.27
C LEU A 251 -21.77 0.20 -13.07
N GLN A 252 -21.44 1.36 -12.50
CA GLN A 252 -20.11 1.65 -12.03
C GLN A 252 -20.01 1.31 -10.53
N LEU A 253 -19.42 0.16 -10.23
CA LEU A 253 -19.35 -0.38 -8.87
C LEU A 253 -17.97 -0.09 -8.27
N LYS A 254 -17.95 0.49 -7.07
CA LYS A 254 -16.73 0.91 -6.36
C LYS A 254 -16.79 0.48 -4.89
N THR A 255 -15.67 -0.01 -4.36
CA THR A 255 -15.56 -0.45 -2.97
C THR A 255 -14.25 0.01 -2.35
N GLY A 256 -14.31 1.12 -1.61
CA GLY A 256 -13.15 1.68 -0.92
C GLY A 256 -12.00 1.94 -1.87
N ILE A 257 -10.76 1.60 -1.49
CA ILE A 257 -9.63 1.54 -2.43
C ILE A 257 -9.49 0.16 -3.09
N ARG A 258 -10.25 -0.83 -2.62
CA ARG A 258 -10.04 -2.26 -2.86
C ARG A 258 -10.47 -2.73 -4.23
N TRP A 259 -11.67 -2.34 -4.67
CA TRP A 259 -12.27 -2.86 -5.90
C TRP A 259 -12.98 -1.77 -6.71
N SER A 260 -12.93 -1.92 -8.03
CA SER A 260 -13.59 -1.07 -9.02
C SER A 260 -13.93 -1.91 -10.26
N VAL A 261 -15.18 -1.83 -10.73
CA VAL A 261 -15.63 -2.54 -11.93
C VAL A 261 -16.76 -1.77 -12.59
N PHE A 262 -16.78 -1.78 -13.93
CA PHE A 262 -17.92 -1.33 -14.71
C PHE A 262 -18.63 -2.57 -15.27
N VAL A 263 -19.94 -2.64 -15.06
CA VAL A 263 -20.78 -3.77 -15.47
C VAL A 263 -21.80 -3.26 -16.48
N PRO A 264 -21.59 -3.49 -17.78
CA PRO A 264 -22.57 -3.17 -18.82
C PRO A 264 -23.92 -3.86 -18.56
N PHE A 265 -25.04 -3.19 -18.85
CA PHE A 265 -26.37 -3.78 -18.63
C PHE A 265 -26.65 -4.98 -19.54
N ASP A 266 -26.10 -4.99 -20.75
CA ASP A 266 -26.22 -6.11 -21.69
C ASP A 266 -25.55 -7.39 -21.17
N GLN A 267 -24.57 -7.26 -20.27
CA GLN A 267 -23.90 -8.36 -19.60
C GLN A 267 -24.65 -8.86 -18.36
N VAL A 268 -25.66 -8.13 -17.87
CA VAL A 268 -26.47 -8.56 -16.71
C VAL A 268 -27.39 -9.71 -17.12
N SER A 269 -27.23 -10.87 -16.46
CA SER A 269 -28.14 -12.01 -16.59
C SER A 269 -29.26 -11.93 -15.57
N GLN A 270 -28.93 -11.63 -14.31
CA GLN A 270 -29.88 -11.63 -13.20
C GLN A 270 -29.42 -10.71 -12.08
N ILE A 271 -30.37 -10.04 -11.44
CA ILE A 271 -30.14 -9.28 -10.20
C ILE A 271 -31.06 -9.87 -9.12
N GLU A 272 -30.48 -10.28 -8.00
CA GLU A 272 -31.19 -10.82 -6.85
C GLU A 272 -30.99 -9.91 -5.63
N TYR A 273 -32.07 -9.66 -4.88
CA TYR A 273 -32.05 -8.85 -3.67
C TYR A 273 -32.05 -9.76 -2.44
N ARG A 274 -30.89 -10.37 -2.18
CA ARG A 274 -30.67 -11.29 -1.07
C ARG A 274 -29.27 -11.11 -0.51
N GLU A 275 -29.06 -11.68 0.67
CA GLU A 275 -27.70 -11.84 1.20
C GLU A 275 -26.92 -12.84 0.34
N GLY A 276 -25.69 -12.48 0.00
CA GLY A 276 -24.74 -13.38 -0.63
C GLY A 276 -24.15 -14.32 0.41
N ASP A 277 -24.76 -15.49 0.57
CA ASP A 277 -24.23 -16.53 1.45
C ASP A 277 -23.04 -17.24 0.81
N SER A 278 -21.92 -17.29 1.54
CA SER A 278 -20.58 -17.55 1.01
C SER A 278 -20.18 -19.02 0.96
N SER A 279 -20.99 -19.94 1.50
CA SER A 279 -20.57 -21.34 1.64
C SER A 279 -20.60 -22.15 0.34
N GLU A 280 -21.45 -21.77 -0.63
CA GLU A 280 -21.65 -22.57 -1.86
C GLU A 280 -21.38 -21.80 -3.17
N GLU A 281 -21.46 -20.47 -3.15
CA GLU A 281 -21.31 -19.65 -4.36
C GLU A 281 -19.95 -18.93 -4.43
N LYS A 282 -19.27 -19.05 -5.57
CA LYS A 282 -18.01 -18.31 -5.83
C LYS A 282 -18.32 -16.94 -6.41
N PHE A 283 -18.38 -15.91 -5.57
CA PHE A 283 -18.51 -14.53 -6.00
C PHE A 283 -17.30 -13.67 -5.62
N VAL A 284 -17.08 -12.57 -6.35
CA VAL A 284 -16.23 -11.48 -5.85
C VAL A 284 -17.06 -10.60 -4.93
N ASN A 285 -16.72 -10.62 -3.64
CA ASN A 285 -17.41 -9.82 -2.65
C ASN A 285 -16.95 -8.35 -2.69
N LEU A 286 -17.82 -7.49 -3.21
CA LEU A 286 -17.70 -6.03 -3.21
C LEU A 286 -18.39 -5.40 -1.98
N SER A 287 -19.03 -6.22 -1.13
CA SER A 287 -19.52 -5.87 0.20
C SER A 287 -18.44 -6.17 1.25
N PRO A 288 -17.70 -5.16 1.72
CA PRO A 288 -16.56 -5.42 2.56
C PRO A 288 -16.97 -5.93 3.94
N PHE A 289 -16.64 -7.19 4.20
CA PHE A 289 -16.89 -7.91 5.44
C PHE A 289 -18.36 -8.09 5.84
N GLY A 290 -19.27 -8.09 4.86
CA GLY A 290 -20.67 -8.48 5.06
C GLY A 290 -21.15 -9.36 3.91
N ALA A 291 -22.27 -10.05 4.12
CA ALA A 291 -22.90 -10.89 3.10
C ALA A 291 -23.47 -10.07 1.92
N GLY A 292 -23.53 -8.74 2.02
CA GLY A 292 -24.17 -7.90 1.00
C GLY A 292 -25.68 -8.07 1.01
N ASN A 293 -26.36 -7.29 0.17
CA ASN A 293 -27.82 -7.31 0.02
C ASN A 293 -28.27 -7.30 -1.46
N VAL A 294 -27.33 -7.33 -2.39
CA VAL A 294 -27.56 -7.45 -3.83
C VAL A 294 -26.56 -8.42 -4.43
N VAL A 295 -27.05 -9.40 -5.18
CA VAL A 295 -26.25 -10.32 -5.99
C VAL A 295 -26.50 -10.00 -7.46
N ILE A 296 -25.44 -9.77 -8.23
CA ILE A 296 -25.51 -9.56 -9.67
C ILE A 296 -24.81 -10.71 -10.35
N THR A 297 -25.54 -11.42 -11.21
CA THR A 297 -25.02 -12.51 -12.05
C THR A 297 -24.87 -12.01 -13.48
N MET A 298 -23.70 -12.23 -14.06
CA MET A 298 -23.32 -11.87 -15.42
C MET A 298 -23.53 -13.05 -16.37
N LYS A 299 -23.76 -12.73 -17.64
CA LYS A 299 -23.85 -13.74 -18.72
C LYS A 299 -22.50 -14.40 -18.95
N ASP A 300 -21.46 -13.59 -19.04
CA ASP A 300 -20.07 -14.01 -19.20
C ASP A 300 -19.21 -13.48 -18.04
N PRO A 301 -18.13 -14.19 -17.66
CA PRO A 301 -17.23 -13.72 -16.61
C PRO A 301 -16.56 -12.38 -16.97
N ILE A 302 -16.63 -11.42 -16.04
CA ILE A 302 -16.04 -10.08 -16.18
C ILE A 302 -14.81 -9.91 -15.27
N GLU A 303 -13.96 -8.94 -15.60
CA GLU A 303 -12.75 -8.62 -14.82
C GLU A 303 -13.03 -7.51 -13.80
N VAL A 304 -12.84 -7.83 -12.52
CA VAL A 304 -12.88 -6.88 -11.40
C VAL A 304 -11.47 -6.40 -11.10
N ASN A 305 -11.27 -5.08 -11.11
CA ASN A 305 -9.98 -4.46 -10.86
C ASN A 305 -9.82 -4.14 -9.36
N GLY A 306 -8.66 -4.47 -8.80
CA GLY A 306 -8.33 -4.16 -7.42
C GLY A 306 -6.98 -3.47 -7.23
N ILE A 307 -6.61 -3.30 -5.96
CA ILE A 307 -5.34 -2.66 -5.55
C ILE A 307 -4.13 -3.34 -6.19
N TYR A 308 -3.09 -2.55 -6.46
CA TYR A 308 -1.84 -2.99 -7.08
C TYR A 308 -2.01 -3.63 -8.47
N GLY A 309 -3.16 -3.45 -9.11
CA GLY A 309 -3.48 -4.08 -10.39
C GLY A 309 -3.90 -5.53 -10.26
N LEU A 310 -4.30 -5.97 -9.06
CA LEU A 310 -4.98 -7.25 -8.88
C LEU A 310 -6.21 -7.30 -9.79
N LYS A 311 -6.40 -8.45 -10.42
CA LYS A 311 -7.53 -8.71 -11.30
C LYS A 311 -8.19 -10.00 -10.84
N LYS A 312 -9.51 -9.99 -10.72
CA LYS A 312 -10.31 -11.19 -10.44
C LYS A 312 -11.36 -11.34 -11.51
N THR A 313 -11.47 -12.53 -12.09
CA THR A 313 -12.50 -12.86 -13.06
C THR A 313 -13.65 -13.56 -12.35
N THR A 314 -14.88 -13.10 -12.60
CA THR A 314 -16.08 -13.70 -12.00
C THR A 314 -17.32 -13.38 -12.84
N ASP A 315 -18.29 -14.26 -12.78
CA ASP A 315 -19.65 -14.09 -13.27
C ASP A 315 -20.62 -13.63 -12.18
N LYS A 316 -20.20 -13.58 -10.90
CA LYS A 316 -21.07 -13.18 -9.78
C LYS A 316 -20.43 -12.14 -8.88
N LEU A 317 -21.16 -11.05 -8.65
CA LEU A 317 -20.79 -9.97 -7.74
C LEU A 317 -21.79 -9.88 -6.60
N VAL A 318 -21.28 -9.59 -5.40
CA VAL A 318 -22.10 -9.32 -4.21
C VAL A 318 -21.80 -7.90 -3.72
N LEU A 319 -22.85 -7.12 -3.49
CA LEU A 319 -22.78 -5.69 -3.16
C LEU A 319 -23.56 -5.40 -1.89
N SER A 320 -23.15 -4.35 -1.18
CA SER A 320 -23.91 -3.72 -0.10
C SER A 320 -24.39 -2.36 -0.58
N ILE A 321 -25.71 -2.14 -0.61
CA ILE A 321 -26.34 -0.88 -1.03
C ILE A 321 -27.18 -0.34 0.14
N ASP A 322 -26.91 0.90 0.54
CA ASP A 322 -27.59 1.54 1.68
C ASP A 322 -29.06 1.89 1.35
N GLN A 323 -29.33 2.50 0.20
CA GLN A 323 -30.68 2.87 -0.27
C GLN A 323 -31.24 1.83 -1.26
N LEU A 324 -31.50 0.62 -0.77
CA LEU A 324 -31.85 -0.53 -1.62
C LEU A 324 -33.10 -0.31 -2.49
N GLU A 325 -34.15 0.31 -1.95
CA GLU A 325 -35.40 0.53 -2.68
C GLU A 325 -35.27 1.57 -3.80
N GLU A 326 -34.50 2.63 -3.59
CA GLU A 326 -34.19 3.62 -4.63
C GLU A 326 -33.33 3.00 -5.74
N PHE A 327 -32.38 2.15 -5.35
CA PHE A 327 -31.53 1.42 -6.28
C PHE A 327 -32.34 0.46 -7.17
N LYS A 328 -33.27 -0.30 -6.57
CA LYS A 328 -34.22 -1.17 -7.28
C LYS A 328 -35.01 -0.40 -8.35
N ALA A 329 -35.59 0.74 -7.96
CA ALA A 329 -36.41 1.55 -8.85
C ALA A 329 -35.62 2.11 -10.05
N GLN A 330 -34.36 2.50 -9.83
CA GLN A 330 -33.52 2.96 -10.93
C GLN A 330 -33.07 1.84 -11.85
N LEU A 331 -32.70 0.69 -11.30
CA LEU A 331 -32.34 -0.48 -12.10
C LEU A 331 -33.49 -0.94 -12.99
N SER A 332 -34.73 -0.98 -12.47
CA SER A 332 -35.89 -1.35 -13.29
C SER A 332 -36.12 -0.37 -14.43
N ASN A 333 -35.88 0.93 -14.22
CA ASN A 333 -36.02 1.92 -15.27
C ASN A 333 -34.90 1.86 -16.32
N ALA A 334 -33.70 1.43 -15.93
CA ALA A 334 -32.55 1.35 -16.82
C ALA A 334 -32.48 0.05 -17.64
N LEU A 335 -33.11 -1.03 -17.15
CA LEU A 335 -33.12 -2.35 -17.80
C LEU A 335 -34.35 -2.59 -18.69
N ASN A 336 -35.36 -1.71 -18.63
CA ASN A 336 -36.55 -1.73 -19.49
C ASN A 336 -36.32 -0.97 -20.80
#